data_AF-A0A453F331-F1
#
_entry.id   AF-A0A453F331-F1
#
_cell.length_a   1.000
_cell.length_b   1.000
_cell.length_c   1.000
_cell.angle_alpha   90.00
_cell.angle_beta   90.00
_cell.angle_gamma   90.00
#
_symmetry.space_group_name_H-M   'P 1'
#
loop_
_entity.id
_entity.type
_entity.pdbx_description
1 polymer ?
#
loop_
_entity_poly.entity_id
_entity_poly.type
_entity_poly.pdbx_seq_one_letter_code
_entity_poly.pdbx_strand_id
1 'polypeptide(L)'
;GASTLYGPHTLSAYIQEFQKLATAMVENKEVPTNIQPPDMLEKQIGLLPGVMYDSTPPGVHFGDVSSDVAANSNFRKGTTVNATFYSACPRNDLLTEGTFALVEKLNGNDWIPIYDDDDWSLQFKWSRPSKFSPRSFATLEWTIPEDAASGVYRLRHSGASKPLIGSIKHFTGTSRAFAVR
;
A
#
# COMPACT_ATOMS: atom_id res chain seq x y z
N GLY A 1 -20.38 12.85 -24.27
CA GLY A 1 -21.31 13.92 -23.89
C GLY A 1 -21.82 13.81 -22.46
N ALA A 2 -22.23 12.63 -21.97
CA ALA A 2 -22.91 12.50 -20.67
C ALA A 2 -22.07 12.88 -19.43
N SER A 3 -20.73 12.86 -19.52
CA SER A 3 -19.82 13.35 -18.46
C SER A 3 -19.23 14.73 -18.77
N THR A 4 -19.83 15.44 -19.74
CA THR A 4 -19.51 16.83 -20.04
C THR A 4 -20.41 17.72 -19.20
N LEU A 5 -19.98 18.00 -17.96
CA LEU A 5 -20.83 18.52 -16.87
C LEU A 5 -21.56 19.82 -17.20
N TYR A 6 -20.99 20.69 -18.05
CA TYR A 6 -21.57 21.99 -18.41
C TYR A 6 -22.20 22.00 -19.82
N GLY A 7 -22.49 20.81 -20.38
CA GLY A 7 -23.20 20.66 -21.65
C GLY A 7 -22.32 20.75 -22.90
N PRO A 8 -22.93 20.78 -24.10
CA PRO A 8 -22.24 20.61 -25.38
C PRO A 8 -21.16 21.66 -25.67
N HIS A 9 -21.22 22.82 -25.03
CA HIS A 9 -20.27 23.92 -25.21
C HIS A 9 -19.15 23.97 -24.16
N THR A 10 -19.01 22.95 -23.30
CA THR A 10 -17.95 22.93 -22.27
C THR A 10 -16.55 23.11 -22.86
N LEU A 11 -16.23 22.41 -23.96
CA LEU A 11 -14.93 22.56 -24.63
C LEU A 11 -14.73 23.98 -25.16
N SER A 12 -15.73 24.54 -25.84
CA SER A 12 -15.68 25.90 -26.39
C SER A 12 -15.48 26.95 -25.29
N ALA A 13 -16.15 26.79 -24.14
CA ALA A 13 -15.99 27.67 -22.99
C ALA A 13 -14.56 27.61 -22.42
N TYR A 14 -13.97 26.42 -22.28
CA TYR A 14 -12.57 26.30 -21.86
C TYR A 14 -11.60 26.94 -22.86
N ILE A 15 -11.79 26.71 -24.17
CA ILE A 15 -10.96 27.35 -25.21
C ILE A 15 -11.00 28.89 -25.07
N GLN A 16 -12.19 29.46 -24.88
CA GLN A 16 -12.37 30.89 -24.69
C GLN A 16 -11.61 31.43 -23.46
N GLU A 17 -11.77 30.79 -22.30
CA GLU A 17 -11.09 31.25 -21.07
C GLU A 17 -9.56 31.08 -21.15
N PHE A 18 -9.06 29.99 -21.74
CA PHE A 18 -7.62 29.83 -21.98
C PHE A 18 -7.06 30.86 -22.96
N GLN A 19 -7.80 31.19 -24.03
CA GLN A 19 -7.40 32.25 -24.97
C GLN A 19 -7.34 33.63 -24.30
N LYS A 20 -8.31 33.94 -23.42
CA LYS A 20 -8.32 35.17 -22.63
C LYS A 20 -7.10 35.26 -21.71
N LEU A 21 -6.77 34.19 -20.99
CA LEU A 21 -5.61 34.12 -20.12
C LEU A 21 -4.30 34.26 -20.92
N ALA A 22 -4.17 33.54 -22.04
CA ALA A 22 -2.99 33.62 -22.90
C ALA A 22 -2.77 35.05 -23.43
N THR A 23 -3.84 35.70 -23.90
CA THR A 23 -3.77 37.10 -24.34
C THR A 23 -3.33 38.04 -23.21
N ALA A 24 -3.91 37.90 -22.02
CA ALA A 24 -3.54 38.73 -20.87
C ALA A 24 -2.08 38.52 -20.45
N MET A 25 -1.55 37.29 -20.52
CA MET A 25 -0.13 37.02 -20.27
C MET A 25 0.79 37.70 -21.29
N VAL A 26 0.45 37.65 -22.58
CA VAL A 26 1.21 38.33 -23.65
C VAL A 26 1.21 39.84 -23.46
N GLU A 27 0.07 40.40 -23.06
CA GLU A 27 -0.11 41.83 -22.85
C GLU A 27 0.38 42.31 -21.47
N ASN A 28 0.88 41.40 -20.62
CA ASN A 28 1.25 41.65 -19.23
C ASN A 28 0.13 42.36 -18.43
N LYS A 29 -1.11 41.90 -18.61
CA LYS A 29 -2.31 42.42 -17.94
C LYS A 29 -2.80 41.48 -16.86
N GLU A 30 -3.33 42.06 -15.80
CA GLU A 30 -4.01 41.30 -14.74
C GLU A 30 -5.39 40.82 -15.21
N VAL A 31 -5.78 39.63 -14.74
CA VAL A 31 -7.13 39.09 -14.90
C VAL A 31 -7.76 38.94 -13.52
N PRO A 32 -8.45 39.97 -13.00
CA PRO A 32 -9.02 39.91 -11.66
C PRO A 32 -10.13 38.85 -11.61
N THR A 33 -10.12 38.05 -10.54
CA THR A 33 -11.22 37.15 -10.19
C THR A 33 -11.59 37.38 -8.73
N ASN A 34 -12.89 37.44 -8.46
CA ASN A 34 -13.46 37.57 -7.11
C ASN A 34 -14.24 36.32 -6.68
N ILE A 35 -14.23 35.27 -7.51
CA ILE A 35 -14.93 34.01 -7.23
C ILE A 35 -13.95 33.07 -6.54
N GLN A 36 -14.21 32.77 -5.27
CA GLN A 36 -13.51 31.73 -4.52
C GLN A 36 -14.37 30.46 -4.50
N PRO A 37 -13.77 29.27 -4.67
CA PRO A 37 -14.51 28.02 -4.48
C PRO A 37 -15.02 27.94 -3.03
N PRO A 38 -16.21 27.35 -2.79
CA PRO A 38 -16.72 27.18 -1.44
C PRO A 38 -15.86 26.19 -0.64
N ASP A 39 -15.69 26.46 0.66
CA ASP A 39 -15.12 25.48 1.59
C ASP A 39 -16.15 24.38 1.90
N MET A 40 -15.73 23.13 1.72
CA MET A 40 -16.55 21.93 1.87
C MET A 40 -16.00 20.96 2.94
N LEU A 41 -14.98 21.33 3.72
CA LEU A 41 -14.34 20.45 4.70
C LEU A 41 -15.32 19.92 5.77
N GLU A 42 -16.20 20.78 6.29
CA GLU A 42 -17.18 20.40 7.32
C GLU A 42 -18.44 19.68 6.78
N LYS A 43 -18.56 19.53 5.45
CA LYS A 43 -19.76 18.98 4.79
C LYS A 43 -19.56 17.56 4.26
N GLN A 44 -18.45 16.91 4.62
CA GLN A 44 -18.10 15.58 4.15
C GLN A 44 -18.86 14.51 4.93
N ILE A 45 -19.47 13.56 4.22
CA ILE A 45 -20.18 12.43 4.83
C ILE A 45 -19.34 11.17 4.65
N GLY A 46 -18.90 10.56 5.76
CA GLY A 46 -18.18 9.29 5.78
C GLY A 46 -19.07 8.13 6.21
N LEU A 47 -19.41 7.23 5.30
CA LEU A 47 -20.24 6.04 5.59
C LEU A 47 -19.42 4.76 5.81
N LEU A 48 -18.10 4.82 5.60
CA LEU A 48 -17.21 3.68 5.79
C LEU A 48 -16.81 3.58 7.28
N PRO A 49 -17.16 2.48 7.98
CA PRO A 49 -16.77 2.34 9.38
C PRO A 49 -15.25 2.30 9.56
N GLY A 50 -14.78 2.86 10.68
CA GLY A 50 -13.39 2.76 11.10
C GLY A 50 -12.96 1.32 11.39
N VAL A 51 -11.68 1.12 11.70
CA VAL A 51 -11.21 -0.15 12.26
C VAL A 51 -11.69 -0.26 13.70
N MET A 52 -12.41 -1.33 14.03
CA MET A 52 -12.91 -1.55 15.40
C MET A 52 -11.76 -2.00 16.31
N TYR A 53 -11.22 -3.19 16.04
CA TYR A 53 -10.03 -3.77 16.65
C TYR A 53 -9.53 -4.92 15.77
N ASP A 54 -8.29 -5.35 16.00
CA ASP A 54 -7.67 -6.51 15.37
C ASP A 54 -7.43 -7.60 16.41
N SER A 55 -7.43 -8.87 15.99
CA SER A 55 -7.09 -9.99 16.85
C SER A 55 -6.40 -11.12 16.10
N THR A 56 -5.71 -11.98 16.86
CA THR A 56 -5.10 -13.23 16.42
C THR A 56 -5.72 -14.41 17.18
N PRO A 57 -5.58 -15.67 16.69
CA PRO A 57 -5.92 -16.85 17.47
C PRO A 57 -5.13 -16.94 18.80
N PRO A 58 -5.63 -17.66 19.81
CA PRO A 58 -4.89 -17.89 21.04
C PRO A 58 -3.50 -18.49 20.78
N GLY A 59 -2.47 -17.92 21.40
CA GLY A 59 -1.07 -18.35 21.24
C GLY A 59 -0.37 -17.86 19.98
N VAL A 60 -1.06 -17.09 19.12
CA VAL A 60 -0.51 -16.48 17.90
C VAL A 60 -0.34 -14.98 18.10
N HIS A 61 0.74 -14.42 17.62
CA HIS A 61 1.06 -13.00 17.66
C HIS A 61 0.93 -12.37 16.27
N PHE A 62 0.72 -11.06 16.21
CA PHE A 62 0.79 -10.35 14.94
C PHE A 62 2.21 -10.44 14.37
N GLY A 63 2.33 -10.74 13.08
CA GLY A 63 3.60 -11.03 12.43
C GLY A 63 3.96 -12.52 12.40
N ASP A 64 3.23 -13.38 13.12
CA ASP A 64 3.43 -14.83 12.98
C ASP A 64 2.99 -15.31 11.59
N VAL A 65 3.72 -16.29 11.05
CA VAL A 65 3.45 -16.84 9.72
C VAL A 65 2.32 -17.87 9.79
N SER A 66 1.24 -17.65 9.03
CA SER A 66 0.13 -18.61 8.90
C SER A 66 0.34 -19.61 7.76
N SER A 67 1.06 -19.20 6.70
CA SER A 67 1.49 -20.06 5.59
C SER A 67 2.88 -19.63 5.17
N ASP A 68 3.87 -20.48 5.42
CA ASP A 68 5.29 -20.15 5.25
C ASP A 68 5.82 -20.61 3.90
N VAL A 69 6.97 -20.08 3.52
CA VAL A 69 7.75 -20.59 2.39
C VAL A 69 8.17 -22.03 2.67
N ALA A 70 8.13 -22.88 1.64
CA ALA A 70 8.54 -24.27 1.76
C ALA A 70 9.99 -24.37 2.29
N ALA A 71 10.22 -25.26 3.26
CA ALA A 71 11.53 -25.45 3.86
C ALA A 71 12.55 -25.96 2.83
N ASN A 72 13.79 -25.45 2.90
CA ASN A 72 14.90 -25.81 1.99
C ASN A 72 14.57 -25.61 0.50
N SER A 73 13.71 -24.65 0.18
CA SER A 73 13.31 -24.33 -1.19
C SER A 73 14.40 -23.59 -1.94
N ASN A 74 14.50 -23.89 -3.25
CA ASN A 74 15.29 -23.14 -4.21
C ASN A 74 14.34 -22.66 -5.30
N PHE A 75 14.31 -21.36 -5.52
CA PHE A 75 13.50 -20.72 -6.55
C PHE A 75 14.37 -20.25 -7.70
N ARG A 76 13.78 -20.28 -8.89
CA ARG A 76 14.39 -19.71 -10.10
C ARG A 76 13.90 -18.28 -10.26
N LYS A 77 14.71 -17.46 -10.92
CA LYS A 77 14.27 -16.15 -11.41
C LYS A 77 13.05 -16.32 -12.33
N GLY A 78 12.15 -15.34 -12.30
CA GLY A 78 10.84 -15.38 -12.96
C GLY A 78 9.76 -16.18 -12.21
N THR A 79 10.08 -16.86 -11.11
CA THR A 79 9.07 -17.57 -10.28
C THR A 79 8.59 -16.72 -9.11
N THR A 80 7.40 -17.03 -8.59
CA THR A 80 6.80 -16.31 -7.47
C THR A 80 6.96 -17.07 -6.16
N VAL A 81 7.47 -16.38 -5.13
CA VAL A 81 7.54 -16.84 -3.74
C VAL A 81 6.47 -16.12 -2.95
N ASN A 82 5.81 -16.81 -2.02
CA ASN A 82 4.84 -16.17 -1.15
C ASN A 82 4.91 -16.66 0.30
N ALA A 83 4.47 -15.79 1.21
CA ALA A 83 4.24 -16.11 2.61
C ALA A 83 3.03 -15.31 3.11
N THR A 84 2.23 -15.92 3.98
CA THR A 84 1.07 -15.27 4.61
C THR A 84 1.30 -15.15 6.10
N PHE A 85 1.03 -13.97 6.64
CA PHE A 85 1.21 -13.59 8.03
C PHE A 85 -0.15 -13.29 8.68
N TYR A 86 -0.29 -13.62 9.97
CA TYR A 86 -1.34 -13.04 10.80
C TYR A 86 -1.08 -11.54 10.95
N SER A 87 -2.04 -10.73 10.53
CA SER A 87 -1.86 -9.30 10.39
C SER A 87 -3.08 -8.53 10.91
N ALA A 88 -3.02 -7.21 10.77
CA ALA A 88 -4.02 -6.23 11.19
C ALA A 88 -4.48 -5.38 10.00
N CYS A 89 -5.54 -4.58 10.18
CA CYS A 89 -6.03 -3.70 9.13
C CYS A 89 -4.99 -2.61 8.78
N PRO A 90 -4.58 -2.46 7.50
CA PRO A 90 -3.60 -1.45 7.09
C PRO A 90 -4.13 -0.01 7.22
N ARG A 91 -5.43 0.17 7.53
CA ARG A 91 -5.99 1.49 7.86
C ARG A 91 -5.60 2.00 9.26
N ASN A 92 -4.99 1.17 10.10
CA ASN A 92 -4.52 1.61 11.41
C ASN A 92 -3.34 2.59 11.29
N ASP A 93 -2.44 2.33 10.35
CA ASP A 93 -1.29 3.18 10.04
C ASP A 93 -0.95 2.96 8.57
N LEU A 94 -0.84 4.05 7.81
CA LEU A 94 -0.52 3.99 6.39
C LEU A 94 0.95 3.63 6.14
N LEU A 95 1.79 3.67 7.17
CA LEU A 95 3.23 3.49 7.08
C LEU A 95 3.85 4.38 5.98
N THR A 96 3.42 5.63 5.90
CA THR A 96 3.98 6.61 4.94
C THR A 96 5.48 6.77 5.18
N GLU A 97 6.28 6.70 4.12
CA GLU A 97 7.75 6.60 4.16
C GLU A 97 8.30 5.35 4.91
N GLY A 98 7.44 4.38 5.19
CA GLY A 98 7.76 3.03 5.64
C GLY A 98 7.31 2.00 4.61
N THR A 99 7.11 0.75 5.06
CA THR A 99 6.73 -0.34 4.15
C THR A 99 6.00 -1.47 4.88
N PHE A 100 4.97 -2.04 4.23
CA PHE A 100 4.27 -3.24 4.70
C PHE A 100 4.99 -4.53 4.34
N ALA A 101 5.83 -4.53 3.31
CA ALA A 101 6.44 -5.73 2.76
C ALA A 101 7.87 -5.48 2.30
N LEU A 102 8.78 -6.36 2.71
CA LEU A 102 10.17 -6.32 2.31
C LEU A 102 10.63 -7.70 1.83
N VAL A 103 11.49 -7.67 0.82
CA VAL A 103 12.36 -8.79 0.46
C VAL A 103 13.75 -8.44 0.95
N GLU A 104 14.25 -9.23 1.90
CA GLU A 104 15.59 -9.03 2.45
C GLU A 104 16.53 -10.12 1.95
N LYS A 105 17.75 -9.73 1.56
CA LYS A 105 18.82 -10.65 1.17
C LYS A 105 19.83 -10.79 2.29
N LEU A 106 20.25 -12.02 2.57
CA LEU A 106 21.31 -12.31 3.50
C LEU A 106 22.67 -11.88 2.91
N ASN A 107 23.39 -11.05 3.65
CA ASN A 107 24.75 -10.62 3.33
C ASN A 107 25.64 -10.82 4.56
N GLY A 108 26.48 -11.85 4.55
CA GLY A 108 27.20 -12.28 5.75
C GLY A 108 26.21 -12.78 6.81
N ASN A 109 26.11 -12.04 7.92
CA ASN A 109 25.17 -12.32 9.01
C ASN A 109 23.98 -11.34 9.05
N ASP A 110 23.96 -10.35 8.15
CA ASP A 110 22.97 -9.27 8.14
C ASP A 110 21.92 -9.46 7.04
N TRP A 111 20.70 -9.01 7.32
CA TRP A 111 19.61 -8.99 6.35
C TRP A 111 19.45 -7.58 5.81
N ILE A 112 19.62 -7.43 4.49
CA ILE A 112 19.57 -6.13 3.81
C ILE A 112 18.29 -6.07 2.98
N PRO A 113 17.44 -5.03 3.12
CA PRO A 113 16.29 -4.85 2.25
C PRO A 113 16.75 -4.61 0.81
N ILE A 114 16.21 -5.38 -0.13
CA ILE A 114 16.53 -5.26 -1.57
C ILE A 114 15.30 -4.82 -2.36
N TYR A 115 14.11 -5.28 -1.96
CA TYR A 115 12.85 -4.84 -2.55
C TYR A 115 11.85 -4.50 -1.45
N ASP A 116 10.99 -3.51 -1.71
CA ASP A 116 9.90 -3.12 -0.83
C ASP A 116 8.55 -3.06 -1.56
N ASP A 117 7.51 -2.50 -0.94
CA ASP A 117 6.15 -2.45 -1.48
C ASP A 117 5.91 -1.34 -2.51
N ASP A 118 6.94 -0.57 -2.88
CA ASP A 118 6.95 0.30 -4.07
C ASP A 118 7.50 -0.41 -5.33
N ASP A 119 8.17 -1.54 -5.16
CA ASP A 119 8.68 -2.34 -6.25
C ASP A 119 7.58 -3.14 -6.95
N TRP A 120 7.53 -3.07 -8.28
CA TRP A 120 6.57 -3.83 -9.09
C TRP A 120 6.59 -5.35 -8.84
N SER A 121 7.75 -5.87 -8.42
CA SER A 121 7.98 -7.29 -8.22
C SER A 121 7.38 -7.84 -6.91
N LEU A 122 7.08 -6.97 -5.94
CA LEU A 122 6.59 -7.36 -4.61
C LEU A 122 5.16 -6.84 -4.39
N GLN A 123 4.25 -7.75 -4.05
CA GLN A 123 2.86 -7.42 -3.79
C GLN A 123 2.51 -7.68 -2.33
N PHE A 124 1.94 -6.66 -1.69
CA PHE A 124 1.26 -6.78 -0.40
C PHE A 124 -0.25 -6.96 -0.61
N LYS A 125 -0.80 -8.07 -0.13
CA LYS A 125 -2.24 -8.39 -0.22
C LYS A 125 -2.84 -8.55 1.17
N TRP A 126 -3.67 -7.60 1.58
CA TRP A 126 -4.44 -7.72 2.82
C TRP A 126 -5.77 -8.44 2.59
N SER A 127 -6.13 -9.36 3.49
CA SER A 127 -7.40 -10.07 3.42
C SER A 127 -7.97 -10.38 4.80
N ARG A 128 -9.27 -10.66 4.84
CA ARG A 128 -10.00 -11.12 6.03
C ARG A 128 -11.02 -12.19 5.64
N PRO A 129 -11.30 -13.16 6.52
CA PRO A 129 -12.23 -14.25 6.20
C PRO A 129 -13.69 -13.80 6.06
N SER A 130 -14.07 -12.65 6.63
CA SER A 130 -15.40 -12.05 6.48
C SER A 130 -15.38 -10.55 6.76
N LYS A 131 -16.41 -9.81 6.31
CA LYS A 131 -16.47 -8.32 6.35
C LYS A 131 -16.28 -7.71 7.75
N PHE A 132 -16.56 -8.44 8.82
CA PHE A 132 -16.44 -7.93 10.20
C PHE A 132 -15.50 -8.78 11.06
N SER A 133 -14.70 -9.66 10.43
CA SER A 133 -13.69 -10.42 11.16
C SER A 133 -12.63 -9.47 11.75
N PRO A 134 -12.31 -9.58 13.05
CA PRO A 134 -11.18 -8.89 13.65
C PRO A 134 -9.84 -9.56 13.29
N ARG A 135 -9.89 -10.79 12.78
CA ARG A 135 -8.72 -11.51 12.26
C ARG A 135 -8.49 -11.15 10.80
N SER A 136 -7.25 -10.87 10.45
CA SER A 136 -6.83 -10.58 9.08
C SER A 136 -5.46 -11.17 8.77
N PHE A 137 -5.13 -11.18 7.48
CA PHE A 137 -3.92 -11.78 6.95
C PHE A 137 -3.25 -10.81 5.97
N ALA A 138 -1.92 -10.84 5.96
CA ALA A 138 -1.10 -10.19 4.95
C ALA A 138 -0.37 -11.28 4.14
N THR A 139 -0.65 -11.38 2.85
CA THR A 139 0.11 -12.24 1.94
C THR A 139 1.10 -11.38 1.17
N LEU A 140 2.37 -11.71 1.31
CA LEU A 140 3.46 -11.11 0.53
C LEU A 140 3.74 -12.05 -0.63
N GLU A 141 3.72 -11.53 -1.85
CA GLU A 141 4.06 -12.27 -3.06
C GLU A 141 5.18 -11.55 -3.81
N TRP A 142 6.34 -12.21 -3.90
CA TRP A 142 7.48 -11.70 -4.63
C TRP A 142 7.70 -12.50 -5.90
N THR A 143 7.53 -11.87 -7.06
CA THR A 143 7.91 -12.44 -8.35
C THR A 143 9.37 -12.09 -8.60
N ILE A 144 10.26 -13.07 -8.46
CA ILE A 144 11.70 -12.86 -8.48
C ILE A 144 12.12 -12.27 -9.84
N PRO A 145 12.68 -11.04 -9.88
CA PRO A 145 13.16 -10.44 -11.12
C PRO A 145 14.27 -11.26 -11.81
N GLU A 146 14.35 -11.19 -13.14
CA GLU A 146 15.37 -11.90 -13.93
C GLU A 146 16.81 -11.44 -13.62
N ASP A 147 16.96 -10.19 -13.19
CA ASP A 147 18.22 -9.58 -12.77
C ASP A 147 18.50 -9.72 -11.28
N ALA A 148 17.60 -10.34 -10.49
CA ALA A 148 17.84 -10.58 -9.08
C ALA A 148 19.14 -11.38 -8.86
N ALA A 149 19.96 -10.92 -7.92
CA ALA A 149 21.20 -11.61 -7.58
C ALA A 149 20.90 -12.99 -6.95
N SER A 150 21.67 -14.02 -7.29
CA SER A 150 21.54 -15.29 -6.58
C SER A 150 21.93 -15.13 -5.11
N GLY A 151 21.26 -15.83 -4.21
CA GLY A 151 21.48 -15.69 -2.77
C GLY A 151 20.36 -16.27 -1.92
N VAL A 152 20.44 -15.98 -0.61
CA VAL A 152 19.42 -16.38 0.36
C VAL A 152 18.59 -15.16 0.70
N TYR A 153 17.27 -15.31 0.64
CA TYR A 153 16.29 -14.26 0.82
C TYR A 153 15.27 -14.63 1.90
N ARG A 154 14.56 -13.64 2.45
CA ARG A 154 13.37 -13.82 3.28
C ARG A 154 12.37 -12.71 3.00
N LEU A 155 11.09 -12.97 3.28
CA LEU A 155 10.04 -11.95 3.28
C LEU A 155 9.90 -11.39 4.70
N ARG A 156 9.85 -10.07 4.84
CA ARG A 156 9.52 -9.39 6.10
C ARG A 156 8.23 -8.58 5.92
N HIS A 157 7.29 -8.78 6.83
CA HIS A 157 6.06 -8.01 6.90
C HIS A 157 6.12 -7.05 8.09
N SER A 158 5.68 -5.82 7.90
CA SER A 158 5.46 -4.85 8.98
C SER A 158 4.00 -4.41 9.01
N GLY A 159 3.46 -4.12 10.18
CA GLY A 159 2.09 -3.64 10.30
C GLY A 159 1.80 -3.00 11.65
N ALA A 160 0.59 -2.49 11.79
CA ALA A 160 0.12 -1.81 13.00
C ALA A 160 -1.23 -2.38 13.42
N SER A 161 -1.29 -2.91 14.65
CA SER A 161 -2.46 -3.57 15.22
C SER A 161 -3.22 -2.64 16.15
N LYS A 162 -4.55 -2.64 16.08
CA LYS A 162 -5.40 -1.89 17.00
C LYS A 162 -5.99 -2.85 18.05
N PRO A 163 -5.56 -2.79 19.32
CA PRO A 163 -6.19 -3.59 20.37
C PRO A 163 -7.60 -3.07 20.69
N LEU A 164 -8.39 -3.89 21.39
CA LEU A 164 -9.73 -3.48 21.86
C LEU A 164 -9.66 -2.29 22.83
N ILE A 165 -8.61 -2.24 23.66
CA ILE A 165 -8.33 -1.17 24.62
C ILE A 165 -6.86 -0.78 24.48
N GLY A 166 -6.58 0.52 24.38
CA GLY A 166 -5.23 1.08 24.30
C GLY A 166 -4.91 1.69 22.94
N SER A 167 -3.62 1.86 22.69
CA SER A 167 -3.10 2.47 21.46
C SER A 167 -2.73 1.42 20.41
N ILE A 168 -2.60 1.88 19.16
CA ILE A 168 -2.05 1.09 18.06
C ILE A 168 -0.64 0.61 18.43
N LYS A 169 -0.31 -0.62 18.02
CA LYS A 169 0.99 -1.28 18.25
C LYS A 169 1.57 -1.81 16.95
N HIS A 170 2.78 -1.36 16.62
CA HIS A 170 3.54 -1.87 15.49
C HIS A 170 4.09 -3.26 15.77
N PHE A 171 4.20 -4.06 14.72
CA PHE A 171 4.77 -5.40 14.75
C PHE A 171 5.51 -5.70 13.45
N THR A 172 6.37 -6.70 13.50
CA THR A 172 7.06 -7.25 12.33
C THR A 172 7.04 -8.77 12.36
N GLY A 173 7.01 -9.39 11.20
CA GLY A 173 7.09 -10.84 11.01
C GLY A 173 8.06 -11.18 9.89
N THR A 174 8.73 -12.32 9.97
CA THR A 174 9.64 -12.79 8.92
C THR A 174 9.31 -14.23 8.52
N SER A 175 9.30 -14.50 7.22
CA SER A 175 9.20 -15.87 6.71
C SER A 175 10.48 -16.66 7.01
N ARG A 176 10.44 -17.97 6.74
CA ARG A 176 11.67 -18.75 6.55
C ARG A 176 12.51 -18.17 5.42
N ALA A 177 13.82 -18.42 5.52
CA ALA A 177 14.76 -18.13 4.45
C ALA A 177 14.62 -19.13 3.30
N PHE A 178 14.84 -18.65 2.07
CA PHE A 178 14.81 -19.46 0.84
C PHE A 178 15.92 -19.02 -0.12
N ALA A 179 16.37 -19.92 -0.98
CA ALA A 179 17.43 -19.63 -1.94
C ALA A 179 16.87 -19.23 -3.30
N VAL A 180 17.51 -18.28 -3.96
CA VAL A 180 17.26 -17.88 -5.34
C VAL A 180 18.50 -18.20 -6.17
N ARG A 181 18.32 -18.88 -7.31
CA ARG A 181 19.39 -19.25 -8.24
C ARG A 181 19.10 -18.75 -9.65
#